data_AF-A0A5D6Y5V4-F1
#
_entry.id   AF-A0A5D6Y5V4-F1
#
_cell.length_a   1.000
_cell.length_b   1.000
_cell.length_c   1.000
_cell.angle_alpha   90.00
_cell.angle_beta   90.00
_cell.angle_gamma   90.00
#
_symmetry.space_group_name_H-M   'P 1'
#
loop_
_entity.id
_entity.type
_entity.pdbx_description
1 polymer ?
#
loop_
_entity_poly.entity_id
_entity_poly.type
_entity_poly.pdbx_seq_one_letter_code
_entity_poly.pdbx_strand_id
1 'polypeptide(L)'
;RVMPSGFYVLARYWMRLDHVLVRLHETRVHHLFGQDHFLREYTRKEETFEALFALGHAKSMANYTNIDTFQHLLPVREAVYEKVSLAA
;
A
#
# COMPACT_ATOMS: atom_id res chain seq x y z
N ARG A 1 10.58 4.80 -9.64
CA ARG A 1 12.06 4.70 -9.60
C ARG A 1 12.49 3.98 -10.87
N VAL A 2 13.50 4.48 -11.56
CA VAL A 2 14.00 3.89 -12.81
C VAL A 2 15.46 3.51 -12.59
N MET A 3 15.85 2.34 -13.06
CA MET A 3 17.20 1.78 -13.02
C MET A 3 17.57 1.31 -14.45
N PRO A 4 18.85 1.08 -14.78
CA PRO A 4 19.23 0.61 -16.12
C PRO A 4 18.56 -0.70 -16.55
N SER A 5 18.16 -1.55 -15.61
CA SER A 5 17.52 -2.84 -15.88
C SER A 5 15.98 -2.79 -15.93
N GLY A 6 15.34 -1.69 -15.53
CA GLY A 6 13.88 -1.64 -15.43
C GLY A 6 13.36 -0.50 -14.56
N PHE A 7 12.07 -0.56 -14.21
CA PHE A 7 11.46 0.42 -13.34
C PHE A 7 10.55 -0.21 -12.28
N TYR A 8 10.34 0.57 -11.22
CA TYR A 8 9.43 0.26 -10.13
C TYR A 8 8.52 1.46 -9.84
N VAL A 9 7.21 1.25 -9.86
CA VAL A 9 6.20 2.23 -9.46
C VAL A 9 5.55 1.76 -8.16
N LEU A 10 5.39 2.68 -7.21
CA LEU A 10 4.62 2.48 -6.01
C LEU A 10 3.54 3.55 -5.98
N ALA A 11 2.32 3.15 -6.36
CA ALA A 11 1.13 3.98 -6.20
C ALA A 11 0.53 3.68 -4.81
N ARG A 12 0.24 4.74 -4.05
CA ARG A 12 -0.32 4.62 -2.70
C ARG A 12 -1.49 5.58 -2.56
N TYR A 13 -2.60 5.07 -2.04
CA TYR A 13 -3.73 5.87 -1.60
C TYR A 13 -3.97 5.60 -0.12
N TRP A 14 -3.78 6.64 0.69
CA TRP A 14 -3.98 6.61 2.14
C TRP A 14 -5.27 7.32 2.48
N MET A 15 -6.18 6.59 3.12
CA MET A 15 -7.45 7.11 3.56
C MET A 15 -7.54 6.98 5.07
N ARG A 16 -7.88 8.08 5.72
CA ARG A 16 -8.20 8.14 7.14
C ARG A 16 -9.62 8.64 7.27
N LEU A 17 -10.45 7.88 7.97
CA LEU A 17 -11.74 8.33 8.43
C LEU A 17 -11.66 8.43 9.95
N ASP A 18 -11.56 9.66 10.44
CA ASP A 18 -11.24 9.94 11.85
C ASP A 18 -12.19 9.18 12.79
N HIS A 19 -11.59 8.49 13.76
CA HIS A 19 -12.26 7.63 14.75
C HIS A 19 -12.99 6.39 14.19
N VAL A 20 -12.98 6.17 12.87
CA VAL A 20 -13.54 4.96 12.25
C VAL A 20 -12.43 4.01 11.85
N LEU A 21 -11.64 4.34 10.82
CA LEU A 21 -10.61 3.46 10.28
C LEU A 21 -9.50 4.21 9.55
N VAL A 22 -8.41 3.48 9.33
CA VAL A 22 -7.32 3.85 8.44
C VAL A 22 -7.16 2.75 7.41
N ARG A 23 -7.05 3.14 6.13
CA ARG A 23 -6.92 2.23 5.00
C ARG A 23 -5.79 2.69 4.08
N LEU A 24 -5.01 1.73 3.61
CA LEU A 24 -3.96 1.92 2.63
C LEU A 24 -4.21 0.98 1.45
N HIS A 25 -4.38 1.56 0.27
CA HIS A 25 -4.29 0.84 -0.99
C HIS A 25 -2.90 1.06 -1.58
N GLU A 26 -2.16 -0.01 -1.83
CA GLU A 26 -0.87 0.03 -2.49
C GLU A 26 -0.95 -0.75 -3.80
N THR A 27 -0.39 -0.19 -4.86
CA THR A 27 -0.14 -0.91 -6.10
C THR A 27 1.33 -0.77 -6.44
N ARG A 28 2.02 -1.90 -6.48
CA ARG A 28 3.42 -2.03 -6.86
C ARG A 28 3.46 -2.53 -8.29
N VAL A 29 4.17 -1.84 -9.15
CA VAL A 29 4.42 -2.28 -10.52
C VAL A 29 5.92 -2.43 -10.69
N HIS A 30 6.35 -3.61 -11.09
CA HIS A 30 7.75 -3.89 -11.39
C HIS A 30 7.86 -4.39 -12.83
N HIS A 31 8.71 -3.74 -13.61
CA HIS A 31 8.97 -4.11 -14.99
C HIS A 31 10.48 -4.15 -15.23
N LEU A 32 10.95 -5.24 -15.82
CA LEU A 32 12.32 -5.37 -16.31
C LEU A 32 12.34 -5.09 -17.82
N PHE A 33 13.27 -4.27 -18.27
CA PHE A 33 13.39 -3.95 -19.68
C PHE A 33 13.72 -5.19 -20.50
N GLY A 34 13.13 -5.29 -21.69
CA GLY A 34 13.24 -6.46 -22.57
C GLY A 34 12.23 -7.57 -22.27
N GLN A 35 11.43 -7.46 -21.20
CA GLN A 35 10.29 -8.34 -20.98
C GLN A 35 9.02 -7.79 -21.63
N ASP A 36 8.13 -8.68 -22.04
CA ASP A 36 6.83 -8.39 -22.65
C ASP A 36 5.69 -8.25 -21.61
N HIS A 37 6.04 -8.06 -20.35
CA HIS A 37 5.09 -8.00 -19.25
C HIS A 37 5.63 -7.20 -18.08
N PHE A 38 4.77 -6.87 -17.14
CA PHE A 38 5.14 -6.38 -15.82
C PHE A 38 4.40 -7.15 -14.73
N LEU A 39 4.98 -7.15 -13.54
CA LEU A 39 4.34 -7.67 -12.34
C LEU A 39 3.60 -6.53 -11.66
N ARG A 40 2.33 -6.76 -11.34
CA ARG A 40 1.49 -5.86 -10.57
C ARG A 40 1.07 -6.55 -9.27
N GLU A 41 1.37 -5.92 -8.15
CA GLU A 41 0.96 -6.37 -6.83
C GLU A 41 0.07 -5.30 -6.21
N TYR A 42 -1.17 -5.65 -5.92
CA TYR A 42 -2.10 -4.81 -5.19
C TYR A 42 -2.26 -5.34 -3.77
N THR A 43 -2.20 -4.44 -2.78
CA THR A 43 -2.55 -4.77 -1.40
C THR A 43 -3.50 -3.73 -0.82
N ARG A 44 -4.50 -4.19 -0.07
CA ARG A 44 -5.34 -3.37 0.80
C ARG A 44 -5.01 -3.69 2.24
N LYS A 45 -4.52 -2.70 2.98
CA LYS A 45 -4.31 -2.79 4.43
C LYS A 45 -5.32 -1.92 5.14
N GLU A 46 -5.86 -2.40 6.25
CA GLU A 46 -6.94 -1.69 6.94
C GLU A 46 -7.07 -2.11 8.39
N GLU A 47 -7.25 -1.11 9.25
CA GLU A 47 -7.61 -1.31 10.66
C GLU A 47 -8.51 -0.19 11.18
N THR A 48 -9.32 -0.52 12.18
CA THR A 48 -10.15 0.45 12.90
C THR A 48 -9.34 1.22 13.94
N PHE A 49 -9.73 2.46 14.24
CA PHE A 49 -9.10 3.22 15.32
C PHE A 49 -9.30 2.59 16.69
N GLU A 50 -10.47 2.00 16.93
CA GLU A 50 -10.76 1.28 18.16
C GLU A 50 -9.76 0.15 18.42
N ALA A 51 -9.50 -0.69 17.40
CA ALA A 51 -8.51 -1.76 17.50
C ALA A 51 -7.09 -1.22 17.70
N LEU A 52 -6.71 -0.16 16.99
CA LEU A 52 -5.41 0.48 17.16
C LEU A 52 -5.21 1.02 18.59
N PHE A 53 -6.24 1.59 19.20
CA PHE A 53 -6.19 2.10 20.57
C PHE A 53 -6.15 0.97 21.60
N ALA A 54 -6.86 -0.13 21.36
CA ALA A 54 -6.79 -1.32 22.21
C ALA A 54 -5.39 -1.93 22.25
N LEU A 55 -4.64 -1.80 21.14
CA LEU A 55 -3.23 -2.20 21.04
C LEU A 55 -2.24 -1.17 21.65
N GLY A 56 -2.75 -0.06 22.22
CA GLY A 56 -1.93 0.96 22.88
C GLY A 56 -1.35 2.02 21.95
N HIS A 57 -1.79 2.08 20.69
CA HIS A 57 -1.35 3.13 19.77
C HIS A 57 -1.95 4.51 20.11
N ALA A 58 -1.32 5.56 19.57
CA ALA A 58 -1.65 6.93 19.94
C ALA A 58 -3.11 7.28 19.62
N LYS A 59 -3.80 7.99 20.53
CA LYS A 59 -5.23 8.33 20.37
C LYS A 59 -5.50 9.55 19.51
N SER A 60 -4.51 10.43 19.34
CA SER A 60 -4.67 11.63 18.53
C SER A 60 -4.61 11.31 17.03
N MET A 61 -5.63 11.75 16.28
CA MET A 61 -5.73 11.59 14.82
C MET A 61 -4.55 12.22 14.07
N ALA A 62 -3.96 13.29 14.61
CA ALA A 62 -2.84 14.01 14.01
C ALA A 62 -1.62 13.11 13.77
N ASN A 63 -1.47 12.05 14.58
CA ASN A 63 -0.38 11.09 14.42
C ASN A 63 -0.51 10.33 13.11
N TYR A 64 -1.72 9.92 12.71
CA TYR A 64 -1.96 9.04 11.56
C TYR A 64 -1.95 9.76 10.19
N THR A 65 -1.22 10.87 10.08
CA THR A 65 -1.06 11.64 8.84
C THR A 65 0.06 11.10 7.95
N ASN A 66 1.12 10.54 8.53
CA ASN A 66 2.27 10.04 7.78
C ASN A 66 2.14 8.54 7.48
N ILE A 67 1.93 8.21 6.20
CA ILE A 67 1.81 6.83 5.71
C ILE A 67 3.03 5.99 6.10
N ASP A 68 4.24 6.53 5.94
CA ASP A 68 5.47 5.77 6.14
C ASP A 68 5.65 5.35 7.60
N THR A 69 5.14 6.15 8.53
CA THR A 69 5.15 5.85 9.96
C THR A 69 4.06 4.85 10.35
N PHE A 70 2.87 4.88 9.77
CA PHE A 70 1.71 4.11 10.29
C PHE A 70 1.32 2.88 9.47
N GLN A 71 1.79 2.75 8.23
CA GLN A 71 1.39 1.64 7.34
C GLN A 71 1.66 0.24 7.90
N HIS A 72 2.64 0.09 8.80
CA HIS A 72 3.04 -1.19 9.38
C HIS A 72 2.09 -1.69 10.47
N LEU A 73 1.27 -0.79 11.03
CA LEU A 73 0.24 -1.13 12.01
C LEU A 73 -1.01 -1.73 11.36
N LEU A 74 -1.16 -1.55 10.04
CA LEU A 74 -2.35 -2.00 9.31
C LEU A 74 -2.13 -3.43 8.79
N PRO A 75 -2.96 -4.41 9.20
CA PRO A 75 -2.90 -5.75 8.63
C PRO A 75 -3.39 -5.74 7.18
N VAL A 76 -2.82 -6.65 6.36
CA VAL A 76 -3.26 -6.87 4.98
C VAL A 76 -4.62 -7.57 5.00
N ARG A 77 -5.64 -6.96 4.41
CA ARG A 77 -6.99 -7.52 4.25
C ARG A 77 -7.21 -8.14 2.87
N GLU A 78 -6.44 -7.71 1.88
CA GLU A 78 -6.53 -8.19 0.50
C GLU A 78 -5.16 -8.06 -0.17
N ALA A 79 -4.79 -9.07 -0.95
CA ALA A 79 -3.59 -9.08 -1.75
C ALA A 79 -3.86 -9.77 -3.08
N VAL A 80 -3.50 -9.11 -4.19
CA VAL A 80 -3.68 -9.59 -5.55
C VAL A 80 -2.37 -9.45 -6.30
N TYR A 81 -1.95 -10.50 -6.98
CA TYR A 81 -0.68 -10.56 -7.72
C TYR A 81 -0.98 -10.95 -9.15
N GLU A 82 -0.54 -10.13 -10.10
CA GLU A 82 -0.88 -10.29 -11.51
C GLU A 82 0.38 -10.12 -12.37
N LYS A 83 0.49 -10.96 -13.38
CA LYS A 83 1.40 -10.75 -14.50
C LYS A 83 0.60 -10.11 -15.63
N VAL A 84 0.91 -8.86 -15.97
CA VAL A 84 0.20 -8.11 -17.01
C VAL A 84 1.07 -8.05 -18.25
N SER A 85 0.61 -8.68 -19.33
CA SER A 85 1.27 -8.64 -20.63
C SER A 85 1.16 -7.26 -21.28
N LEU A 86 2.26 -6.77 -21.84
CA LEU A 86 2.30 -5.63 -22.73
C LEU A 86 1.89 -6.17 -24.10
N ALA A 87 0.67 -5.85 -24.54
CA ALA A 87 0.24 -6.23 -25.87
C ALA A 87 1.20 -5.63 -26.91
N ALA A 88 1.63 -6.46 -27.87
CA ALA A 88 2.34 -6.01 -29.06
C ALA A 88 1.41 -5.21 -29.98
#